data_AF-M4SYN7-F1
#
_entry.id   AF-M4SYN7-F1
#
_cell.length_a   1.000
_cell.length_b   1.000
_cell.length_c   1.000
_cell.angle_alpha   90.00
_cell.angle_beta   90.00
_cell.angle_gamma   90.00
#
_symmetry.space_group_name_H-M   'P 1'
#
loop_
_entity.id
_entity.type
_entity.pdbx_description
1 polymer ?
#
loop_
_entity_poly.entity_id
_entity_poly.type
_entity_poly.pdbx_seq_one_letter_code
_entity_poly.pdbx_strand_id
1 'polypeptide(L)'
;MSHVHYVFLATFIAGEMARLSTGQTISILANKHEYRELCKILALERIGITLQDLSSPPSEDINLVMDINMSLSNPSWQDMFVKDKSKGELHANSADAKQKGEDYDGQWAAWLEARKRIEKAKQTTAFKGLNLDDLKDYQKQKLRRHVQAVAEQVATAAGNFVPADSEEGKLTSDAVTQTLREAAYSDKKATERDVKTQQAFGSAMTNQARENDCTTNTGGTAGNSVLATEACLCLKPKGGTDVKGACAMTLDGSWTWQNSHAAPTVDDIRKLSKYCNGGTTAQQHGQLLRAAIDNIAASVIKGDADAYLGAFQATNCNGQNNRGVCVELKAGAKDADGGLIKLTWYATLNTLAECLIRREAAEKSNNIATKKFKK
;
A
#
# COMPACT_ATOMS: atom_id res chain seq x y z
N MET A 1 36.16 41.58 -51.26
CA MET A 1 35.03 41.72 -50.31
C MET A 1 34.59 40.40 -49.67
N SER A 2 35.40 39.32 -49.70
CA SER A 2 34.94 37.99 -49.25
C SER A 2 35.53 37.54 -47.91
N HIS A 3 36.61 38.15 -47.41
CA HIS A 3 37.21 37.78 -46.11
C HIS A 3 36.56 38.44 -44.89
N VAL A 4 35.98 39.63 -45.03
CA VAL A 4 35.35 40.35 -43.91
C VAL A 4 34.03 39.69 -43.50
N HIS A 5 33.29 39.08 -44.44
CA HIS A 5 32.04 38.38 -44.14
C HIS A 5 32.26 37.05 -43.38
N TYR A 6 33.35 36.32 -43.62
CA TYR A 6 33.66 35.08 -42.91
C TYR A 6 34.05 35.31 -41.44
N VAL A 7 34.77 36.41 -41.15
CA VAL A 7 35.16 36.75 -39.77
C VAL A 7 33.93 37.15 -38.96
N PHE A 8 33.01 37.94 -39.53
CA PHE A 8 31.78 38.32 -38.85
C PHE A 8 30.85 37.12 -38.56
N LEU A 9 30.71 36.18 -39.51
CA LEU A 9 29.89 34.98 -39.32
C LEU A 9 30.47 34.04 -38.24
N ALA A 10 31.80 33.88 -38.19
CA ALA A 10 32.47 33.07 -37.18
C ALA A 10 32.36 33.66 -35.76
N THR A 11 32.44 34.99 -35.61
CA THR A 11 32.22 35.65 -34.31
C THR A 11 30.77 35.63 -33.84
N PHE A 12 29.80 35.66 -34.76
CA PHE A 12 28.37 35.56 -34.40
C PHE A 12 28.04 34.15 -33.89
N ILE A 13 28.52 33.11 -34.59
CA ILE A 13 28.36 31.70 -34.18
C ILE A 13 29.10 31.42 -32.86
N ALA A 14 30.30 31.98 -32.65
CA ALA A 14 31.01 31.86 -31.36
C ALA A 14 30.29 32.60 -30.21
N GLY A 15 29.68 33.76 -30.49
CA GLY A 15 28.86 34.51 -29.54
C GLY A 15 27.55 33.80 -29.18
N GLU A 16 26.96 33.05 -30.11
CA GLU A 16 25.77 32.23 -29.90
C GLU A 16 26.09 30.89 -29.23
N MET A 17 27.23 30.26 -29.54
CA MET A 17 27.72 29.10 -28.79
C MET A 17 28.11 29.45 -27.35
N ALA A 18 28.66 30.65 -27.09
CA ALA A 18 28.92 31.14 -25.74
C ALA A 18 27.64 31.46 -24.95
N ARG A 19 26.54 31.83 -25.65
CA ARG A 19 25.20 31.97 -25.05
C ARG A 19 24.51 30.62 -24.81
N LEU A 20 24.83 29.59 -25.59
CA LEU A 20 24.42 28.21 -25.35
C LEU A 20 25.25 27.52 -24.26
N SER A 21 26.43 28.04 -23.90
CA SER A 21 27.30 27.52 -22.85
C SER A 21 27.17 28.24 -21.50
N THR A 22 26.23 29.19 -21.34
CA THR A 22 25.83 29.62 -19.99
C THR A 22 25.12 28.45 -19.33
N GLY A 23 25.75 27.85 -18.30
CA GLY A 23 25.29 26.62 -17.67
C GLY A 23 23.78 26.64 -17.43
N GLN A 24 23.08 25.61 -17.92
CA GLN A 24 21.64 25.46 -17.74
C GLN A 24 21.32 25.55 -16.26
N THR A 25 20.50 26.51 -15.82
CA THR A 25 20.06 26.59 -14.42
C THR A 25 18.79 25.76 -14.23
N ILE A 26 18.61 25.18 -13.05
CA ILE A 26 17.37 24.52 -12.65
C ILE A 26 16.20 25.49 -12.81
N SER A 27 15.17 25.05 -13.53
CA SER A 27 14.02 25.86 -13.90
C SER A 27 12.94 25.88 -12.81
N ILE A 28 12.02 26.85 -12.92
CA ILE A 28 10.81 26.88 -12.10
C ILE A 28 9.97 25.61 -12.35
N LEU A 29 9.30 25.11 -11.31
CA LEU A 29 8.50 23.88 -11.33
C LEU A 29 9.29 22.58 -11.64
N ALA A 30 10.63 22.60 -11.56
CA ALA A 30 11.45 21.43 -11.84
C ALA A 30 11.14 20.20 -10.96
N ASN A 31 10.59 20.40 -9.75
CA ASN A 31 10.22 19.35 -8.80
C ASN A 31 8.70 19.19 -8.63
N LYS A 32 7.91 19.77 -9.53
CA LYS A 32 6.44 19.75 -9.44
C LYS A 32 5.87 18.33 -9.50
N HIS A 33 6.52 17.43 -10.24
CA HIS A 33 6.09 16.05 -10.36
C HIS A 33 6.26 15.32 -9.02
N GLU A 34 7.47 15.32 -8.48
CA GLU A 34 7.85 14.68 -7.22
C GLU A 34 6.98 15.20 -6.07
N TYR A 35 6.81 16.53 -5.98
CA TYR A 35 5.93 17.14 -4.98
C TYR A 35 4.49 16.63 -5.09
N ARG A 36 3.95 16.48 -6.31
CA ARG A 36 2.58 15.96 -6.50
C ARG A 36 2.44 14.52 -6.07
N GLU A 37 3.45 13.68 -6.30
CA GLU A 37 3.42 12.28 -5.87
C GLU A 37 3.55 12.16 -4.35
N LEU A 38 4.43 12.94 -3.72
CA LEU A 38 4.54 13.04 -2.25
C LEU A 38 3.23 13.55 -1.62
N CYS A 39 2.58 14.53 -2.26
CA CYS A 39 1.27 15.02 -1.85
C CYS A 39 0.18 13.94 -1.86
N LYS A 40 0.24 12.93 -2.75
CA LYS A 40 -0.74 11.83 -2.74
C LYS A 40 -0.62 11.01 -1.46
N ILE A 41 0.60 10.82 -0.95
CA ILE A 41 0.86 10.12 0.32
C ILE A 41 0.30 10.92 1.49
N LEU A 42 0.58 12.22 1.55
CA LEU A 42 0.05 13.11 2.59
C LEU A 42 -1.48 13.20 2.55
N ALA A 43 -2.06 13.16 1.36
CA ALA A 43 -3.51 13.14 1.18
C ALA A 43 -4.13 11.84 1.75
N LEU A 44 -3.48 10.68 1.58
CA LEU A 44 -3.92 9.41 2.18
C LEU A 44 -3.88 9.46 3.72
N GLU A 45 -2.85 10.06 4.31
CA GLU A 45 -2.79 10.28 5.76
C GLU A 45 -3.94 11.15 6.24
N ARG A 46 -4.19 12.28 5.56
CA ARG A 46 -5.23 13.25 5.93
C ARG A 46 -6.64 12.66 5.90
N ILE A 47 -6.97 11.87 4.87
CA ILE A 47 -8.31 11.27 4.75
C ILE A 47 -8.52 10.10 5.72
N GLY A 48 -7.42 9.42 6.10
CA GLY A 48 -7.46 8.16 6.83
C GLY A 48 -7.97 7.00 5.96
N ILE A 49 -7.53 5.79 6.31
CA ILE A 49 -7.97 4.57 5.64
C ILE A 49 -8.78 3.76 6.65
N THR A 50 -10.05 3.52 6.32
CA THR A 50 -10.90 2.60 7.07
C THR A 50 -10.96 1.26 6.37
N LEU A 51 -10.43 0.24 7.02
CA LEU A 51 -10.52 -1.15 6.59
C LEU A 51 -11.81 -1.78 7.13
N GLN A 52 -12.39 -2.69 6.35
CA GLN A 52 -13.50 -3.50 6.84
C GLN A 52 -12.94 -4.65 7.68
N ASP A 53 -13.59 -4.97 8.79
CA ASP A 53 -13.22 -6.16 9.56
C ASP A 53 -13.38 -7.40 8.67
N LEU A 54 -12.36 -8.28 8.64
CA LEU A 54 -12.56 -9.61 8.09
C LEU A 54 -13.46 -10.35 9.08
N SER A 55 -14.77 -10.34 8.83
CA SER A 55 -15.74 -11.13 9.60
C SER A 55 -15.37 -12.60 9.56
N SER A 56 -15.76 -13.43 10.52
CA SER A 56 -15.74 -14.88 10.30
C SER A 56 -16.74 -15.28 9.20
N PRO A 57 -16.54 -16.41 8.49
CA PRO A 57 -17.57 -16.93 7.61
C PRO A 57 -18.86 -17.21 8.42
N PRO A 58 -20.06 -17.06 7.85
CA PRO A 58 -21.33 -17.33 8.54
C PRO A 58 -21.48 -18.84 8.77
N SER A 59 -20.84 -19.33 9.83
CA SER A 59 -20.67 -20.75 10.08
C SER A 59 -22.00 -21.48 10.27
N GLU A 60 -23.02 -20.83 10.82
CA GLU A 60 -24.36 -21.40 10.97
C GLU A 60 -25.04 -21.67 9.63
N ASP A 61 -25.03 -20.70 8.70
CA ASP A 61 -25.62 -20.85 7.37
C ASP A 61 -24.88 -21.91 6.55
N ILE A 62 -23.55 -21.88 6.60
CA ILE A 62 -22.69 -22.87 5.93
C ILE A 62 -22.98 -24.26 6.49
N ASN A 63 -23.00 -24.41 7.82
CA ASN A 63 -23.27 -25.68 8.46
C ASN A 63 -24.67 -26.19 8.11
N LEU A 64 -25.70 -25.32 8.09
CA LEU A 64 -27.05 -25.70 7.70
C LEU A 64 -27.09 -26.30 6.29
N VAL A 65 -26.48 -25.65 5.30
CA VAL A 65 -26.41 -26.18 3.92
C VAL A 65 -25.70 -27.53 3.88
N MET A 66 -24.56 -27.65 4.56
CA MET A 66 -23.77 -28.89 4.60
C MET A 66 -24.53 -30.02 5.30
N ASP A 67 -25.28 -29.70 6.36
CA ASP A 67 -26.09 -30.65 7.11
C ASP A 67 -27.31 -31.10 6.27
N ILE A 68 -27.97 -30.20 5.53
CA ILE A 68 -29.04 -30.57 4.58
C ILE A 68 -28.49 -31.50 3.50
N ASN A 69 -27.32 -31.19 2.94
CA ASN A 69 -26.65 -32.03 1.95
C ASN A 69 -26.37 -33.44 2.52
N MET A 70 -25.78 -33.51 3.71
CA MET A 70 -25.52 -34.77 4.42
C MET A 70 -26.80 -35.57 4.65
N SER A 71 -27.91 -34.93 5.05
CA SER A 71 -29.18 -35.62 5.29
C SER A 71 -29.84 -36.18 4.03
N LEU A 72 -29.69 -35.49 2.89
CA LEU A 72 -30.26 -35.91 1.62
C LEU A 72 -29.38 -36.92 0.88
N SER A 73 -28.13 -37.12 1.33
CA SER A 73 -27.23 -38.14 0.80
C SER A 73 -27.76 -39.54 1.06
N ASN A 74 -27.47 -40.45 0.12
CA ASN A 74 -27.87 -41.84 0.25
C ASN A 74 -27.23 -42.50 1.48
N PRO A 75 -27.90 -43.48 2.12
CA PRO A 75 -27.34 -44.19 3.28
C PRO A 75 -25.95 -44.75 3.02
N SER A 76 -25.74 -45.37 1.86
CA SER A 76 -24.42 -45.93 1.48
C SER A 76 -23.31 -44.87 1.42
N TRP A 77 -23.64 -43.62 1.09
CA TRP A 77 -22.68 -42.53 1.08
C TRP A 77 -22.40 -42.03 2.51
N GLN A 78 -23.43 -41.92 3.35
CA GLN A 78 -23.26 -41.56 4.77
C GLN A 78 -22.48 -42.63 5.56
N ASP A 79 -22.63 -43.90 5.18
CA ASP A 79 -21.95 -45.04 5.79
C ASP A 79 -20.43 -45.05 5.48
N MET A 80 -19.97 -44.38 4.42
CA MET A 80 -18.53 -44.25 4.12
C MET A 80 -17.74 -43.56 5.23
N PHE A 81 -18.39 -42.71 6.04
CA PHE A 81 -17.75 -42.05 7.16
C PHE A 81 -17.65 -42.94 8.39
N VAL A 82 -18.37 -44.06 8.46
CA VAL A 82 -18.48 -44.90 9.65
C VAL A 82 -17.43 -45.99 9.61
N LYS A 83 -16.55 -46.00 10.62
CA LYS A 83 -15.52 -47.03 10.82
C LYS A 83 -16.06 -48.18 11.66
N ASP A 84 -16.75 -47.87 12.76
CA ASP A 84 -17.41 -48.86 13.62
C ASP A 84 -18.72 -48.28 14.15
N LYS A 85 -19.84 -48.82 13.63
CA LYS A 85 -21.20 -48.37 13.99
C LYS A 85 -21.54 -48.66 15.45
N SER A 86 -21.00 -49.73 16.03
CA SER A 86 -21.29 -50.12 17.42
C SER A 86 -20.63 -49.18 18.44
N LYS A 87 -19.52 -48.55 18.05
CA LYS A 87 -18.76 -47.60 18.87
C LYS A 87 -18.98 -46.14 18.49
N GLY A 88 -19.69 -45.89 17.38
CA GLY A 88 -19.83 -44.55 16.81
C GLY A 88 -18.53 -43.98 16.26
N GLU A 89 -17.54 -44.82 15.95
CA GLU A 89 -16.26 -44.38 15.40
C GLU A 89 -16.43 -43.97 13.93
N LEU A 90 -15.90 -42.81 13.57
CA LEU A 90 -15.85 -42.30 12.20
C LEU A 90 -14.41 -42.37 11.65
N HIS A 91 -14.29 -42.51 10.33
CA HIS A 91 -13.01 -42.39 9.63
C HIS A 91 -12.47 -40.96 9.71
N ALA A 92 -11.20 -40.80 10.08
CA ALA A 92 -10.60 -39.48 10.28
C ALA A 92 -10.32 -38.75 8.95
N ASN A 93 -10.03 -39.50 7.88
CA ASN A 93 -9.73 -38.98 6.54
C ASN A 93 -10.26 -39.93 5.45
N SER A 94 -10.23 -39.46 4.19
CA SER A 94 -10.66 -40.19 2.99
C SER A 94 -9.89 -41.49 2.78
N ALA A 95 -8.57 -41.47 3.05
CA ALA A 95 -7.70 -42.63 2.89
C ALA A 95 -8.06 -43.78 3.86
N ASP A 96 -8.38 -43.45 5.12
CA ASP A 96 -8.86 -44.42 6.11
C ASP A 96 -10.17 -45.08 5.66
N ALA A 97 -11.04 -44.32 4.98
CA ALA A 97 -12.29 -44.78 4.40
C ALA A 97 -12.12 -45.46 3.02
N LYS A 98 -10.87 -45.60 2.55
CA LYS A 98 -10.49 -46.15 1.23
C LYS A 98 -11.15 -45.42 0.05
N GLN A 99 -11.47 -44.14 0.23
CA GLN A 99 -11.92 -43.26 -0.85
C GLN A 99 -10.73 -42.54 -1.46
N LYS A 100 -10.74 -42.35 -2.78
CA LYS A 100 -9.63 -41.72 -3.53
C LYS A 100 -10.18 -40.72 -4.54
N GLY A 101 -9.45 -39.64 -4.75
CA GLY A 101 -9.77 -38.60 -5.73
C GLY A 101 -9.65 -37.20 -5.11
N GLU A 102 -9.32 -36.21 -5.93
CA GLU A 102 -9.09 -34.82 -5.47
C GLU A 102 -10.29 -34.26 -4.69
N ASP A 103 -11.52 -34.58 -5.13
CA ASP A 103 -12.75 -34.15 -4.46
C ASP A 103 -12.87 -34.74 -3.04
N TYR A 104 -12.50 -36.01 -2.85
CA TYR A 104 -12.56 -36.64 -1.53
C TYR A 104 -11.52 -36.01 -0.59
N ASP A 105 -10.29 -35.82 -1.06
CA ASP A 105 -9.22 -35.29 -0.22
C ASP A 105 -9.48 -33.82 0.15
N GLY A 106 -10.05 -33.02 -0.76
CA GLY A 106 -10.39 -31.62 -0.52
C GLY A 106 -11.61 -31.39 0.38
N GLN A 107 -12.62 -32.26 0.30
CA GLN A 107 -13.92 -32.03 0.97
C GLN A 107 -14.18 -32.92 2.19
N TRP A 108 -13.36 -33.95 2.43
CA TRP A 108 -13.60 -34.93 3.50
C TRP A 108 -13.83 -34.28 4.85
N ALA A 109 -12.98 -33.32 5.24
CA ALA A 109 -13.08 -32.65 6.53
C ALA A 109 -14.43 -31.95 6.70
N ALA A 110 -14.89 -31.22 5.69
CA ALA A 110 -16.17 -30.51 5.72
C ALA A 110 -17.35 -31.49 5.80
N TRP A 111 -17.32 -32.58 5.03
CA TRP A 111 -18.35 -33.61 5.09
C TRP A 111 -18.36 -34.37 6.42
N LEU A 112 -17.18 -34.72 6.96
CA LEU A 112 -17.06 -35.40 8.24
C LEU A 112 -17.63 -34.55 9.38
N GLU A 113 -17.37 -33.25 9.37
CA GLU A 113 -17.95 -32.33 10.34
C GLU A 113 -19.48 -32.23 10.21
N ALA A 114 -20.03 -32.18 9.00
CA ALA A 114 -21.48 -32.27 8.80
C ALA A 114 -22.04 -33.62 9.31
N ARG A 115 -21.34 -34.72 9.06
CA ARG A 115 -21.72 -36.06 9.52
C ARG A 115 -21.76 -36.17 11.04
N LYS A 116 -20.83 -35.51 11.74
CA LYS A 116 -20.80 -35.42 13.20
C LYS A 116 -21.97 -34.60 13.75
N ARG A 117 -22.38 -33.53 13.06
CA ARG A 117 -23.45 -32.63 13.51
C ARG A 117 -24.86 -33.09 13.16
N ILE A 118 -25.03 -33.87 12.10
CA ILE A 118 -26.33 -34.01 11.43
C ILE A 118 -27.49 -34.46 12.34
N GLU A 119 -27.25 -35.40 13.26
CA GLU A 119 -28.30 -35.88 14.16
C GLU A 119 -28.77 -34.81 15.15
N LYS A 120 -27.85 -33.93 15.59
CA LYS A 120 -28.19 -32.75 16.39
C LYS A 120 -28.85 -31.66 15.53
N ALA A 121 -28.35 -31.45 14.32
CA ALA A 121 -28.88 -30.44 13.39
C ALA A 121 -30.35 -30.69 13.04
N LYS A 122 -30.73 -31.96 12.81
CA LYS A 122 -32.12 -32.40 12.60
C LYS A 122 -33.08 -32.00 13.73
N GLN A 123 -32.58 -31.72 14.93
CA GLN A 123 -33.41 -31.31 16.06
C GLN A 123 -33.69 -29.80 16.11
N THR A 124 -32.96 -29.00 15.33
CA THR A 124 -33.10 -27.54 15.31
C THR A 124 -34.38 -27.09 14.60
N THR A 125 -34.92 -25.94 15.00
CA THR A 125 -36.09 -25.32 14.34
C THR A 125 -35.83 -25.02 12.87
N ALA A 126 -34.62 -24.53 12.54
CA ALA A 126 -34.23 -24.23 11.17
C ALA A 126 -34.29 -25.46 10.27
N PHE A 127 -33.73 -26.59 10.73
CA PHE A 127 -33.74 -27.83 9.96
C PHE A 127 -35.14 -28.44 9.87
N LYS A 128 -35.88 -28.50 10.99
CA LYS A 128 -37.26 -29.03 11.02
C LYS A 128 -38.18 -28.24 10.10
N GLY A 129 -38.04 -26.92 10.03
CA GLY A 129 -38.84 -26.06 9.16
C GLY A 129 -38.68 -26.32 7.66
N LEU A 130 -37.68 -27.12 7.25
CA LEU A 130 -37.51 -27.55 5.87
C LEU A 130 -38.45 -28.69 5.46
N ASN A 131 -39.08 -29.36 6.43
CA ASN A 131 -40.03 -30.47 6.21
C ASN A 131 -39.49 -31.55 5.24
N LEU A 132 -38.19 -31.86 5.33
CA LEU A 132 -37.54 -32.82 4.43
C LEU A 132 -38.12 -34.23 4.54
N ASP A 133 -38.68 -34.59 5.70
CA ASP A 133 -39.31 -35.89 5.95
C ASP A 133 -40.63 -36.07 5.19
N ASP A 134 -41.32 -34.97 4.86
CA ASP A 134 -42.59 -34.98 4.11
C ASP A 134 -42.38 -35.21 2.60
N LEU A 135 -41.14 -35.12 2.13
CA LEU A 135 -40.79 -35.29 0.73
C LEU A 135 -40.80 -36.77 0.31
N LYS A 136 -41.43 -37.06 -0.83
CA LYS A 136 -41.34 -38.37 -1.50
C LYS A 136 -39.93 -38.62 -2.02
N ASP A 137 -39.55 -39.89 -2.20
CA ASP A 137 -38.19 -40.27 -2.61
C ASP A 137 -37.72 -39.61 -3.92
N TYR A 138 -38.59 -39.49 -4.92
CA TYR A 138 -38.23 -38.81 -6.17
C TYR A 138 -37.99 -37.30 -5.97
N GLN A 139 -38.69 -36.67 -5.01
CA GLN A 139 -38.49 -35.26 -4.66
C GLN A 139 -37.17 -35.10 -3.92
N LYS A 140 -36.85 -35.99 -2.98
CA LYS A 140 -35.55 -36.05 -2.30
C LYS A 140 -34.41 -36.22 -3.29
N GLN A 141 -34.54 -37.11 -4.28
CA GLN A 141 -33.51 -37.31 -5.30
C GLN A 141 -33.28 -36.06 -6.17
N LYS A 142 -34.35 -35.36 -6.57
CA LYS A 142 -34.24 -34.10 -7.32
C LYS A 142 -33.61 -33.00 -6.47
N LEU A 143 -34.06 -32.86 -5.21
CA LEU A 143 -33.56 -31.87 -4.27
C LEU A 143 -32.08 -32.11 -3.95
N ARG A 144 -31.67 -33.37 -3.74
CA ARG A 144 -30.28 -33.75 -3.46
C ARG A 144 -29.31 -33.22 -4.51
N ARG A 145 -29.63 -33.34 -5.81
CA ARG A 145 -28.75 -32.81 -6.88
C ARG A 145 -28.58 -31.30 -6.78
N HIS A 146 -29.66 -30.58 -6.47
CA HIS A 146 -29.61 -29.13 -6.33
C HIS A 146 -28.81 -28.72 -5.08
N VAL A 147 -29.11 -29.34 -3.94
CA VAL A 147 -28.42 -29.08 -2.67
C VAL A 147 -26.94 -29.44 -2.75
N GLN A 148 -26.56 -30.52 -3.43
CA GLN A 148 -25.16 -30.90 -3.61
C GLN A 148 -24.38 -29.81 -4.36
N ALA A 149 -24.94 -29.27 -5.44
CA ALA A 149 -24.31 -28.17 -6.18
C ALA A 149 -24.19 -26.89 -5.33
N VAL A 150 -25.21 -26.59 -4.51
CA VAL A 150 -25.16 -25.45 -3.57
C VAL A 150 -24.10 -25.69 -2.48
N ALA A 151 -24.07 -26.88 -1.88
CA ALA A 151 -23.13 -27.25 -0.83
C ALA A 151 -21.69 -27.19 -1.32
N GLU A 152 -21.42 -27.59 -2.55
CA GLU A 152 -20.11 -27.48 -3.17
C GLU A 152 -19.70 -26.02 -3.36
N GLN A 153 -20.59 -25.17 -3.90
CA GLN A 153 -20.34 -23.73 -4.03
C GLN A 153 -20.10 -23.05 -2.68
N VAL A 154 -20.87 -23.44 -1.66
CA VAL A 154 -20.74 -22.95 -0.29
C VAL A 154 -19.41 -23.40 0.32
N ALA A 155 -19.03 -24.67 0.19
CA ALA A 155 -17.76 -25.19 0.69
C ALA A 155 -16.57 -24.50 0.02
N THR A 156 -16.59 -24.34 -1.31
CA THR A 156 -15.55 -23.59 -2.03
C THR A 156 -15.49 -22.13 -1.57
N ALA A 157 -16.64 -21.47 -1.40
CA ALA A 157 -16.67 -20.08 -0.92
C ALA A 157 -16.14 -19.95 0.52
N ALA A 158 -16.42 -20.93 1.39
CA ALA A 158 -15.93 -20.97 2.76
C ALA A 158 -14.42 -21.25 2.82
N GLY A 159 -13.91 -22.13 1.95
CA GLY A 159 -12.47 -22.41 1.85
C GLY A 159 -11.64 -21.22 1.33
N ASN A 160 -12.25 -20.35 0.53
CA ASN A 160 -11.61 -19.12 0.01
C ASN A 160 -11.73 -17.92 0.97
N PHE A 161 -12.30 -18.12 2.16
CA PHE A 161 -12.50 -17.07 3.13
C PHE A 161 -11.19 -16.78 3.87
N VAL A 162 -10.76 -15.52 3.87
CA VAL A 162 -9.55 -15.08 4.57
C VAL A 162 -9.90 -14.77 6.03
N PRO A 163 -9.30 -15.47 7.01
CA PRO A 163 -9.71 -15.34 8.40
C PRO A 163 -9.11 -14.09 9.06
N ALA A 164 -9.74 -13.64 10.16
CA ALA A 164 -9.32 -12.43 10.89
C ALA A 164 -7.92 -12.53 11.52
N ASP A 165 -7.45 -13.75 11.80
CA ASP A 165 -6.13 -14.04 12.38
C ASP A 165 -5.03 -14.24 11.32
N SER A 166 -5.38 -14.16 10.03
CA SER A 166 -4.40 -14.09 8.94
C SER A 166 -3.51 -12.84 9.05
N GLU A 167 -2.40 -12.83 8.31
CA GLU A 167 -1.53 -11.66 8.21
C GLU A 167 -2.30 -10.44 7.66
N GLU A 168 -3.19 -10.65 6.70
CA GLU A 168 -4.11 -9.61 6.21
C GLU A 168 -5.05 -9.15 7.34
N GLY A 169 -5.71 -10.08 8.02
CA GLY A 169 -6.69 -9.77 9.07
C GLY A 169 -6.12 -8.95 10.24
N LYS A 170 -4.84 -9.14 10.56
CA LYS A 170 -4.12 -8.38 11.61
C LYS A 170 -3.90 -6.91 11.25
N LEU A 171 -3.93 -6.53 9.98
CA LEU A 171 -3.79 -5.13 9.57
C LEU A 171 -5.07 -4.36 9.93
N THR A 172 -4.94 -3.38 10.83
CA THR A 172 -6.04 -2.54 11.32
C THR A 172 -5.96 -1.12 10.77
N SER A 173 -7.11 -0.43 10.70
CA SER A 173 -7.19 0.99 10.32
C SER A 173 -6.28 1.88 11.17
N ASP A 174 -6.17 1.60 12.47
CA ASP A 174 -5.30 2.34 13.40
C ASP A 174 -3.82 2.11 13.09
N ALA A 175 -3.42 0.86 12.82
CA ALA A 175 -2.04 0.54 12.44
C ALA A 175 -1.67 1.23 11.13
N VAL A 176 -2.54 1.18 10.12
CA VAL A 176 -2.37 1.88 8.84
C VAL A 176 -2.20 3.38 9.07
N THR A 177 -3.06 3.99 9.88
CA THR A 177 -3.00 5.42 10.20
C THR A 177 -1.70 5.80 10.89
N GLN A 178 -1.25 5.01 11.88
CA GLN A 178 0.02 5.25 12.55
C GLN A 178 1.22 5.12 11.61
N THR A 179 1.22 4.13 10.72
CA THR A 179 2.27 3.95 9.71
C THR A 179 2.31 5.10 8.71
N LEU A 180 1.15 5.57 8.24
CA LEU A 180 1.07 6.74 7.35
C LEU A 180 1.61 8.01 8.03
N ARG A 181 1.27 8.23 9.31
CA ARG A 181 1.77 9.37 10.10
C ARG A 181 3.27 9.29 10.37
N GLU A 182 3.77 8.11 10.70
CA GLU A 182 5.21 7.87 10.85
C GLU A 182 5.95 8.17 9.55
N ALA A 183 5.44 7.70 8.41
CA ALA A 183 6.04 8.02 7.11
C ALA A 183 5.92 9.51 6.75
N ALA A 184 4.80 10.16 7.08
CA ALA A 184 4.54 11.56 6.75
C ALA A 184 5.35 12.54 7.61
N TYR A 185 5.53 12.23 8.90
CA TYR A 185 5.97 13.17 9.93
C TYR A 185 7.05 12.64 10.87
N SER A 186 7.59 11.42 10.65
CA SER A 186 8.44 10.67 11.59
C SER A 186 7.85 10.49 12.99
N ASP A 187 6.53 10.62 13.13
CA ASP A 187 5.82 10.54 14.40
C ASP A 187 4.44 9.93 14.18
N LYS A 188 4.12 8.86 14.93
CA LYS A 188 2.86 8.10 14.80
C LYS A 188 1.60 8.86 15.23
N LYS A 189 1.76 9.97 15.95
CA LYS A 189 0.68 10.74 16.57
C LYS A 189 0.52 12.13 15.96
N ALA A 190 1.58 12.68 15.38
CA ALA A 190 1.53 13.98 14.72
C ALA A 190 0.52 13.96 13.57
N THR A 191 -0.08 15.12 13.34
CA THR A 191 -0.97 15.43 12.23
C THR A 191 -0.42 16.61 11.45
N GLU A 192 -0.98 16.87 10.28
CA GLU A 192 -0.67 18.07 9.50
C GLU A 192 -0.72 19.38 10.33
N ARG A 193 -1.64 19.46 11.29
CA ARG A 193 -1.90 20.71 12.03
C ARG A 193 -0.90 20.99 13.15
N ASP A 194 -0.35 19.93 13.76
CA ASP A 194 0.46 20.03 14.97
C ASP A 194 1.90 19.55 14.78
N VAL A 195 2.24 18.93 13.65
CA VAL A 195 3.62 18.56 13.31
C VAL A 195 4.58 19.73 13.53
N LYS A 196 5.69 19.44 14.20
CA LYS A 196 6.79 20.37 14.45
C LYS A 196 7.93 20.09 13.47
N THR A 197 8.77 21.08 13.20
CA THR A 197 9.96 20.91 12.33
C THR A 197 10.80 19.69 12.74
N GLN A 198 11.11 19.55 14.04
CA GLN A 198 11.91 18.42 14.52
C GLN A 198 11.23 17.04 14.34
N GLN A 199 9.90 16.99 14.34
CA GLN A 199 9.17 15.75 14.06
C GLN A 199 9.31 15.44 12.57
N ALA A 200 9.01 16.40 11.69
CA ALA A 200 9.17 16.21 10.24
C ALA A 200 10.57 15.69 9.86
N PHE A 201 11.64 16.19 10.49
CA PHE A 201 13.02 15.74 10.22
C PHE A 201 13.49 14.58 11.12
N GLY A 202 12.63 14.04 11.99
CA GLY A 202 12.94 12.94 12.93
C GLY A 202 13.92 13.30 14.05
N SER A 203 14.46 14.51 14.07
CA SER A 203 15.40 14.98 15.08
C SER A 203 15.43 16.51 15.15
N ALA A 204 16.02 17.06 16.22
CA ALA A 204 16.27 18.49 16.29
C ALA A 204 17.32 18.89 15.25
N MET A 205 17.00 19.91 14.46
CA MET A 205 17.87 20.49 13.42
C MET A 205 18.96 21.36 14.08
N THR A 206 19.91 20.73 14.77
CA THR A 206 20.83 21.41 15.68
C THR A 206 22.12 21.90 15.03
N ASN A 207 22.50 21.43 13.82
CA ASN A 207 23.86 21.68 13.37
C ASN A 207 24.20 21.52 11.88
N GLN A 208 23.32 21.83 10.93
CA GLN A 208 23.60 21.43 9.53
C GLN A 208 23.26 22.47 8.46
N ALA A 209 24.14 22.55 7.46
CA ALA A 209 23.83 23.18 6.18
C ALA A 209 22.79 22.33 5.44
N ARG A 210 21.97 22.96 4.60
CA ARG A 210 20.84 22.29 3.92
C ARG A 210 21.25 21.01 3.22
N GLU A 211 22.40 20.98 2.56
CA GLU A 211 22.91 19.80 1.86
C GLU A 211 23.21 18.61 2.78
N ASN A 212 23.54 18.86 4.05
CA ASN A 212 23.79 17.80 5.01
C ASN A 212 22.48 17.22 5.56
N ASP A 213 21.40 18.01 5.59
CA ASP A 213 20.05 17.51 5.86
C ASP A 213 19.47 16.80 4.63
N CYS A 214 19.69 17.36 3.44
CA CYS A 214 19.17 16.91 2.14
C CYS A 214 19.96 15.77 1.50
N THR A 215 20.29 14.77 2.33
CA THR A 215 20.99 13.55 1.91
C THR A 215 20.57 12.36 2.79
N THR A 216 20.78 11.16 2.28
CA THR A 216 20.69 9.91 3.05
C THR A 216 22.02 9.49 3.67
N ASN A 217 23.04 10.35 3.64
CA ASN A 217 24.31 10.09 4.32
C ASN A 217 24.15 10.09 5.85
N THR A 218 25.16 9.63 6.59
CA THR A 218 25.17 9.65 8.05
C THR A 218 24.92 11.07 8.58
N GLY A 219 23.86 11.21 9.39
CA GLY A 219 23.45 12.49 9.97
C GLY A 219 22.46 13.28 9.11
N GLY A 220 22.16 12.85 7.89
CA GLY A 220 21.11 13.44 7.06
C GLY A 220 19.71 13.06 7.50
N THR A 221 18.75 13.93 7.21
CA THR A 221 17.41 13.90 7.79
C THR A 221 16.29 13.89 6.74
N ALA A 222 16.61 14.13 5.47
CA ALA A 222 15.63 14.15 4.38
C ALA A 222 14.88 12.83 4.19
N GLY A 223 15.52 11.71 4.52
CA GLY A 223 14.91 10.38 4.41
C GLY A 223 13.96 10.00 5.53
N ASN A 224 13.85 10.81 6.59
CA ASN A 224 13.10 10.43 7.79
C ASN A 224 11.58 10.56 7.63
N SER A 225 11.11 11.45 6.76
CA SER A 225 9.70 11.57 6.42
C SER A 225 9.46 12.15 5.04
N VAL A 226 8.22 12.01 4.56
CA VAL A 226 7.72 12.68 3.36
C VAL A 226 7.88 14.20 3.47
N LEU A 227 7.55 14.80 4.63
CA LEU A 227 7.71 16.25 4.80
C LEU A 227 9.17 16.72 4.78
N ALA A 228 10.10 15.95 5.33
CA ALA A 228 11.53 16.28 5.25
C ALA A 228 12.02 16.22 3.79
N THR A 229 11.58 15.21 3.04
CA THR A 229 11.84 15.10 1.61
C THR A 229 11.26 16.29 0.85
N GLU A 230 9.96 16.62 1.03
CA GLU A 230 9.33 17.78 0.39
C GLU A 230 10.05 19.08 0.75
N ALA A 231 10.52 19.24 1.98
CA ALA A 231 11.30 20.41 2.36
C ALA A 231 12.55 20.55 1.49
N CYS A 232 13.31 19.47 1.30
CA CYS A 232 14.49 19.43 0.42
C CYS A 232 14.17 19.61 -1.07
N LEU A 233 12.96 19.29 -1.53
CA LEU A 233 12.56 19.49 -2.92
C LEU A 233 11.98 20.88 -3.19
N CYS A 234 11.44 21.55 -2.18
CA CYS A 234 10.58 22.72 -2.39
C CYS A 234 11.10 23.99 -1.72
N LEU A 235 11.66 23.88 -0.51
CA LEU A 235 12.10 25.04 0.25
C LEU A 235 13.44 25.54 -0.28
N LYS A 236 13.51 26.85 -0.47
CA LYS A 236 14.73 27.51 -0.94
C LYS A 236 15.69 27.85 0.18
N PRO A 237 17.00 27.88 -0.11
CA PRO A 237 17.99 28.37 0.83
C PRO A 237 18.00 29.91 0.88
N LYS A 238 18.61 30.48 1.93
CA LYS A 238 18.93 31.92 1.96
C LYS A 238 20.23 32.18 1.20
N GLY A 239 20.23 32.96 0.12
CA GLY A 239 21.49 33.23 -0.60
C GLY A 239 21.46 33.81 -2.01
N GLY A 240 20.28 34.11 -2.58
CA GLY A 240 20.14 34.93 -3.80
C GLY A 240 20.42 34.24 -5.15
N THR A 241 20.86 32.98 -5.17
CA THR A 241 21.03 32.13 -6.37
C THR A 241 20.13 30.89 -6.33
N ASP A 242 19.01 30.99 -5.63
CA ASP A 242 18.05 29.91 -5.39
C ASP A 242 17.10 29.69 -6.57
N VAL A 243 16.54 28.48 -6.64
CA VAL A 243 15.41 28.18 -7.51
C VAL A 243 14.12 28.62 -6.83
N LYS A 244 13.51 29.69 -7.34
CA LYS A 244 12.17 30.09 -6.92
C LYS A 244 11.13 29.20 -7.58
N GLY A 245 10.19 28.70 -6.80
CA GLY A 245 9.06 27.92 -7.26
C GLY A 245 9.42 26.52 -7.75
N ALA A 246 10.41 25.85 -7.16
CA ALA A 246 10.84 24.51 -7.58
C ALA A 246 9.68 23.49 -7.60
N CYS A 247 8.81 23.51 -6.59
CA CYS A 247 7.59 22.68 -6.55
C CYS A 247 6.34 23.45 -6.99
N ALA A 248 6.18 24.68 -6.49
CA ALA A 248 5.15 25.63 -6.89
C ALA A 248 5.58 27.06 -6.49
N MET A 249 5.12 28.07 -7.23
CA MET A 249 5.48 29.48 -7.01
C MET A 249 5.21 30.02 -5.59
N THR A 250 4.32 29.36 -4.83
CA THR A 250 3.91 29.78 -3.48
C THR A 250 4.58 28.98 -2.36
N LEU A 251 5.41 27.98 -2.69
CA LEU A 251 5.92 26.97 -1.74
C LEU A 251 7.37 27.14 -1.32
N ASP A 252 8.02 28.25 -1.66
CA ASP A 252 9.44 28.40 -1.39
C ASP A 252 9.80 28.56 0.11
N GLY A 253 8.81 28.82 0.97
CA GLY A 253 9.02 29.13 2.39
C GLY A 253 9.59 30.53 2.68
N SER A 254 9.89 30.76 3.96
CA SER A 254 10.27 32.05 4.55
C SER A 254 11.76 32.42 4.42
N TRP A 255 12.54 31.64 3.64
CA TRP A 255 13.99 31.85 3.40
C TRP A 255 14.91 31.67 4.62
N THR A 256 14.59 30.80 5.57
CA THR A 256 15.45 30.62 6.77
C THR A 256 16.59 29.62 6.59
N TRP A 257 16.54 28.70 5.63
CA TRP A 257 17.43 27.53 5.58
C TRP A 257 18.81 27.80 4.94
N GLN A 258 19.76 28.36 5.71
CA GLN A 258 21.09 28.74 5.20
C GLN A 258 22.25 27.92 5.79
N ASN A 259 22.19 27.62 7.09
CA ASN A 259 23.23 26.95 7.88
C ASN A 259 22.65 26.54 9.26
N SER A 260 23.52 25.99 10.12
CA SER A 260 23.20 25.43 11.46
C SER A 260 22.38 26.30 12.42
N HIS A 261 22.13 27.58 12.10
CA HIS A 261 21.41 28.51 12.97
C HIS A 261 19.95 28.77 12.56
N ALA A 262 19.50 28.24 11.43
CA ALA A 262 18.15 28.53 10.93
C ALA A 262 17.56 27.36 10.14
N ALA A 263 16.84 26.50 10.87
CA ALA A 263 15.99 25.47 10.27
C ALA A 263 14.78 26.12 9.56
N PRO A 264 14.09 25.39 8.65
CA PRO A 264 12.76 25.77 8.20
C PRO A 264 11.83 26.03 9.38
N THR A 265 11.03 27.09 9.30
CA THR A 265 10.04 27.36 10.34
C THR A 265 8.97 26.28 10.34
N VAL A 266 8.26 26.12 11.47
CA VAL A 266 7.13 25.19 11.53
C VAL A 266 6.05 25.54 10.51
N ASP A 267 5.85 26.83 10.23
CA ASP A 267 4.89 27.30 9.22
C ASP A 267 5.33 26.92 7.81
N ASP A 268 6.63 26.98 7.50
CA ASP A 268 7.16 26.52 6.21
C ASP A 268 6.88 25.03 5.98
N ILE A 269 7.12 24.21 7.00
CA ILE A 269 6.91 22.77 6.94
C ILE A 269 5.44 22.43 6.79
N ARG A 270 4.55 23.03 7.60
CA ARG A 270 3.11 22.81 7.48
C ARG A 270 2.53 23.33 6.17
N LYS A 271 3.17 24.32 5.54
CA LYS A 271 2.73 24.85 4.25
C LYS A 271 2.88 23.81 3.14
N LEU A 272 3.90 22.95 3.19
CA LEU A 272 4.15 21.93 2.16
C LEU A 272 2.97 20.96 2.03
N SER A 273 2.50 20.41 3.15
CA SER A 273 1.31 19.54 3.19
C SER A 273 0.01 20.29 2.93
N LYS A 274 -0.16 21.50 3.46
CA LYS A 274 -1.41 22.28 3.33
C LYS A 274 -1.83 22.55 1.88
N TYR A 275 -0.86 22.69 0.96
CA TYR A 275 -1.12 22.96 -0.45
C TYR A 275 -1.28 21.68 -1.30
N CYS A 276 -1.12 20.50 -0.70
CA CYS A 276 -1.53 19.26 -1.33
C CYS A 276 -3.05 19.24 -1.48
N ASN A 277 -3.51 19.02 -2.72
CA ASN A 277 -4.93 18.86 -3.01
C ASN A 277 -5.54 17.75 -2.14
N GLY A 278 -6.84 17.89 -1.84
CA GLY A 278 -7.59 16.87 -1.10
C GLY A 278 -7.49 15.49 -1.76
N GLY A 279 -7.38 14.46 -0.94
CA GLY A 279 -7.39 13.07 -1.38
C GLY A 279 -8.75 12.68 -1.98
N THR A 280 -8.76 11.58 -2.73
CA THR A 280 -9.99 10.98 -3.24
C THR A 280 -10.49 9.94 -2.25
N THR A 281 -11.80 9.79 -2.06
CA THR A 281 -12.41 8.72 -1.24
C THR A 281 -12.45 7.36 -1.96
N ALA A 282 -11.49 7.10 -2.86
CA ALA A 282 -11.49 5.91 -3.70
C ALA A 282 -11.24 4.63 -2.89
N GLN A 283 -11.93 3.54 -3.26
CA GLN A 283 -11.94 2.26 -2.55
C GLN A 283 -10.71 1.35 -2.80
N GLN A 284 -9.55 1.91 -3.16
CA GLN A 284 -8.33 1.17 -3.52
C GLN A 284 -7.07 1.91 -3.04
N HIS A 285 -7.00 2.16 -1.74
CA HIS A 285 -5.94 2.95 -1.15
C HIS A 285 -4.57 2.29 -1.32
N GLY A 286 -4.51 0.95 -1.27
CA GLY A 286 -3.27 0.21 -1.51
C GLY A 286 -2.68 0.47 -2.90
N GLN A 287 -3.53 0.48 -3.94
CA GLN A 287 -3.09 0.76 -5.32
C GLN A 287 -2.72 2.22 -5.54
N LEU A 288 -3.44 3.15 -4.91
CA LEU A 288 -3.08 4.57 -4.96
C LEU A 288 -1.72 4.84 -4.32
N LEU A 289 -1.46 4.23 -3.15
CA LEU A 289 -0.18 4.33 -2.47
C LEU A 289 0.94 3.72 -3.31
N ARG A 290 0.71 2.51 -3.87
CA ARG A 290 1.65 1.84 -4.78
C ARG A 290 2.01 2.73 -5.97
N ALA A 291 1.02 3.29 -6.66
CA ALA A 291 1.26 4.14 -7.81
C ALA A 291 2.07 5.40 -7.46
N ALA A 292 1.82 6.03 -6.31
CA ALA A 292 2.60 7.18 -5.87
C ALA A 292 4.07 6.81 -5.61
N ILE A 293 4.32 5.69 -4.94
CA ILE A 293 5.67 5.16 -4.67
C ILE A 293 6.40 4.84 -5.98
N ASP A 294 5.73 4.15 -6.91
CA ASP A 294 6.33 3.75 -8.19
C ASP A 294 6.66 4.97 -9.07
N ASN A 295 5.82 6.02 -9.04
CA ASN A 295 6.10 7.26 -9.76
C ASN A 295 7.28 8.03 -9.16
N ILE A 296 7.43 8.02 -7.83
CA ILE A 296 8.62 8.58 -7.16
C ILE A 296 9.85 7.77 -7.56
N ALA A 297 9.74 6.44 -7.59
CA ALA A 297 10.81 5.56 -8.04
C ALA A 297 11.26 5.87 -9.47
N ALA A 298 10.31 6.08 -10.38
CA ALA A 298 10.59 6.43 -11.76
C ALA A 298 11.22 7.82 -11.94
N SER A 299 11.07 8.73 -10.95
CA SER A 299 11.67 10.08 -11.02
C SER A 299 13.12 10.17 -10.53
N VAL A 300 13.69 9.09 -9.99
CA VAL A 300 15.08 9.12 -9.52
C VAL A 300 16.06 9.19 -10.68
N ILE A 301 17.00 10.12 -10.57
CA ILE A 301 18.07 10.33 -11.54
C ILE A 301 19.36 9.76 -10.97
N LYS A 302 19.97 8.80 -11.66
CA LYS A 302 21.29 8.26 -11.28
C LYS A 302 22.39 9.20 -11.77
N GLY A 303 23.30 9.56 -10.86
CA GLY A 303 24.58 10.18 -11.20
C GLY A 303 25.72 9.14 -11.26
N ASP A 304 26.96 9.62 -11.14
CA ASP A 304 28.15 8.77 -11.23
C ASP A 304 28.35 7.86 -10.01
N ALA A 305 28.12 8.40 -8.81
CA ALA A 305 28.28 7.68 -7.54
C ALA A 305 26.99 7.62 -6.74
N ASP A 306 26.28 8.74 -6.69
CA ASP A 306 25.04 8.93 -5.94
C ASP A 306 23.86 9.02 -6.91
N ALA A 307 22.64 8.88 -6.39
CA ALA A 307 21.42 9.18 -7.14
C ALA A 307 20.68 10.34 -6.49
N TYR A 308 19.71 10.90 -7.20
CA TYR A 308 19.03 12.13 -6.78
C TYR A 308 17.53 12.02 -7.00
N LEU A 309 16.78 12.39 -5.96
CA LEU A 309 15.36 12.66 -6.08
C LEU A 309 15.17 14.17 -6.23
N GLY A 310 14.52 14.61 -7.31
CA GLY A 310 14.38 16.02 -7.69
C GLY A 310 15.54 16.55 -8.54
N ALA A 311 15.47 17.85 -8.84
CA ALA A 311 16.34 18.52 -9.79
C ALA A 311 17.77 18.60 -9.27
N PHE A 312 18.66 17.87 -9.93
CA PHE A 312 20.10 17.88 -9.69
C PHE A 312 20.85 18.31 -10.96
N GLN A 313 21.89 19.10 -10.77
CA GLN A 313 22.79 19.57 -11.83
C GLN A 313 24.25 19.30 -11.47
N ALA A 314 24.70 19.64 -10.26
CA ALA A 314 26.08 19.47 -9.86
C ALA A 314 26.30 19.52 -8.33
N THR A 315 27.37 18.87 -7.89
CA THR A 315 27.98 18.94 -6.54
C THR A 315 27.13 18.40 -5.40
N ASN A 316 25.98 19.02 -5.08
CA ASN A 316 25.17 18.66 -3.91
C ASN A 316 23.75 19.25 -3.99
N CYS A 317 22.92 18.90 -3.00
CA CYS A 317 21.55 19.37 -2.87
C CYS A 317 21.42 20.57 -1.90
N ASN A 318 22.15 21.65 -2.15
CA ASN A 318 22.14 22.86 -1.30
C ASN A 318 21.05 23.90 -1.67
N GLY A 319 20.22 23.61 -2.68
CA GLY A 319 19.13 24.45 -3.14
C GLY A 319 19.51 25.56 -4.13
N GLN A 320 20.78 25.66 -4.53
CA GLN A 320 21.23 26.61 -5.55
C GLN A 320 20.82 26.16 -6.95
N ASN A 321 20.49 27.12 -7.81
CA ASN A 321 20.00 26.89 -9.17
C ASN A 321 21.02 26.30 -10.15
N ASN A 322 22.30 26.30 -9.79
CA ASN A 322 23.40 25.68 -10.55
C ASN A 322 23.96 24.42 -9.86
N ARG A 323 23.31 23.96 -8.78
CA ARG A 323 23.69 22.78 -7.98
C ARG A 323 22.56 21.76 -7.94
N GLY A 324 21.62 21.90 -7.01
CA GLY A 324 20.57 20.91 -6.84
C GLY A 324 19.52 21.35 -5.83
N VAL A 325 18.26 21.18 -6.19
CA VAL A 325 17.11 21.24 -5.28
C VAL A 325 16.57 19.82 -5.22
N CYS A 326 17.19 19.01 -4.38
CA CYS A 326 17.04 17.56 -4.43
C CYS A 326 17.23 16.93 -3.05
N VAL A 327 17.10 15.61 -2.99
CA VAL A 327 17.67 14.76 -1.95
C VAL A 327 18.76 13.91 -2.58
N GLU A 328 19.96 13.94 -2.01
CA GLU A 328 21.07 13.05 -2.43
C GLU A 328 20.90 11.67 -1.79
N LEU A 329 20.67 10.66 -2.64
CA LEU A 329 20.61 9.26 -2.28
C LEU A 329 22.02 8.67 -2.36
N LYS A 330 22.72 8.68 -1.21
CA LYS A 330 24.14 8.33 -1.14
C LYS A 330 24.39 6.92 -1.67
N ALA A 331 25.38 6.76 -2.54
CA ALA A 331 25.73 5.52 -3.24
C ALA A 331 24.59 4.92 -4.09
N GLY A 332 23.49 5.64 -4.31
CA GLY A 332 22.28 5.13 -4.96
C GLY A 332 22.46 4.78 -6.43
N ALA A 333 23.47 5.30 -7.12
CA ALA A 333 23.73 4.97 -8.52
C ALA A 333 23.97 3.46 -8.73
N LYS A 334 24.57 2.80 -7.72
CA LYS A 334 24.89 1.36 -7.72
C LYS A 334 23.71 0.48 -7.33
N ASP A 335 22.69 1.04 -6.71
CA ASP A 335 21.54 0.29 -6.21
C ASP A 335 20.48 0.15 -7.32
N ALA A 336 19.78 -0.99 -7.35
CA ALA A 336 18.74 -1.25 -8.36
C ALA A 336 17.56 -0.27 -8.26
N ASP A 337 17.23 0.16 -7.05
CA ASP A 337 16.18 1.12 -6.72
C ASP A 337 16.66 2.58 -6.68
N GLY A 338 17.90 2.85 -7.10
CA GLY A 338 18.48 4.19 -7.00
C GLY A 338 18.76 4.64 -5.57
N GLY A 339 18.77 3.73 -4.58
CA GLY A 339 19.00 4.05 -3.17
C GLY A 339 17.76 4.55 -2.44
N LEU A 340 16.57 4.45 -3.02
CA LEU A 340 15.31 4.88 -2.41
C LEU A 340 14.96 4.17 -1.11
N ILE A 341 15.36 2.90 -0.94
CA ILE A 341 15.15 2.16 0.31
C ILE A 341 15.83 2.83 1.51
N LYS A 342 16.80 3.73 1.29
CA LYS A 342 17.45 4.53 2.33
C LYS A 342 16.55 5.67 2.85
N LEU A 343 15.48 6.01 2.13
CA LEU A 343 14.40 6.83 2.65
C LEU A 343 13.50 5.92 3.50
N THR A 344 13.50 6.10 4.82
CA THR A 344 12.79 5.18 5.74
C THR A 344 11.29 5.19 5.49
N TRP A 345 10.74 6.35 5.11
CA TRP A 345 9.34 6.47 4.70
C TRP A 345 9.03 5.66 3.43
N TYR A 346 9.93 5.62 2.45
CA TYR A 346 9.73 4.87 1.20
C TYR A 346 9.66 3.37 1.47
N ALA A 347 10.62 2.83 2.23
CA ALA A 347 10.65 1.42 2.60
C ALA A 347 9.39 1.00 3.38
N THR A 348 8.98 1.85 4.33
CA THR A 348 7.79 1.64 5.15
C THR A 348 6.52 1.63 4.31
N LEU A 349 6.35 2.60 3.42
CA LEU A 349 5.16 2.71 2.59
C LEU A 349 5.11 1.65 1.48
N ASN A 350 6.26 1.18 0.98
CA ASN A 350 6.32 0.07 0.04
C ASN A 350 5.69 -1.20 0.65
N THR A 351 6.07 -1.48 1.90
CA THR A 351 5.52 -2.61 2.68
C THR A 351 4.02 -2.40 2.96
N LEU A 352 3.63 -1.18 3.38
CA LEU A 352 2.24 -0.86 3.65
C LEU A 352 1.35 -1.02 2.41
N ALA A 353 1.81 -0.57 1.23
CA ALA A 353 1.07 -0.69 -0.02
C ALA A 353 0.78 -2.15 -0.36
N GLU A 354 1.77 -3.04 -0.21
CA GLU A 354 1.58 -4.49 -0.40
C GLU A 354 0.58 -5.09 0.59
N CYS A 355 0.70 -4.74 1.87
CA CYS A 355 -0.22 -5.21 2.90
C CYS A 355 -1.66 -4.73 2.65
N LEU A 356 -1.85 -3.47 2.26
CA LEU A 356 -3.15 -2.91 1.91
C LEU A 356 -3.75 -3.60 0.67
N ILE A 357 -2.97 -3.83 -0.38
CA ILE A 357 -3.46 -4.51 -1.60
C ILE A 357 -3.97 -5.92 -1.26
N ARG A 358 -3.21 -6.68 -0.45
CA ARG A 358 -3.66 -8.02 -0.01
C ARG A 358 -4.88 -7.94 0.90
N ARG A 359 -4.93 -6.97 1.82
CA ARG A 359 -6.06 -6.74 2.72
C ARG A 359 -7.35 -6.40 1.96
N GLU A 360 -7.29 -5.48 1.02
CA GLU A 360 -8.42 -5.07 0.19
C GLU A 360 -8.91 -6.24 -0.71
N ALA A 361 -7.99 -7.08 -1.20
CA ALA A 361 -8.34 -8.29 -1.93
C ALA A 361 -9.05 -9.33 -1.03
N ALA A 362 -8.58 -9.51 0.21
CA ALA A 362 -9.20 -10.37 1.20
C ALA A 362 -10.63 -9.91 1.55
N GLU A 363 -10.82 -8.61 1.79
CA GLU A 363 -12.14 -8.01 2.01
C GLU A 363 -13.09 -8.27 0.85
N LYS A 364 -12.61 -8.07 -0.38
CA LYS A 364 -13.40 -8.32 -1.60
C LYS A 364 -13.78 -9.80 -1.72
N SER A 365 -12.84 -10.71 -1.48
CA SER A 365 -13.09 -12.16 -1.51
C SER A 365 -14.15 -12.56 -0.49
N ASN A 366 -13.98 -12.12 0.76
CA ASN A 366 -14.90 -12.42 1.86
C ASN A 366 -16.30 -11.84 1.60
N ASN A 367 -16.39 -10.62 1.08
CA ASN A 367 -17.66 -10.00 0.70
C ASN A 367 -18.38 -10.76 -0.43
N ILE A 368 -17.63 -11.30 -1.40
CA ILE A 368 -18.18 -12.14 -2.47
C ILE A 368 -18.68 -13.46 -1.89
N ALA A 369 -17.91 -14.11 -1.02
CA ALA A 369 -18.30 -15.35 -0.34
C ALA A 369 -19.57 -15.16 0.50
N THR A 370 -19.63 -14.11 1.33
CA THR A 370 -20.80 -13.77 2.14
C THR A 370 -22.06 -13.54 1.30
N LYS A 371 -21.93 -12.90 0.13
CA LYS A 371 -23.06 -12.72 -0.80
C LYS A 371 -23.54 -14.04 -1.42
N LYS A 372 -22.65 -15.02 -1.59
CA LYS A 372 -23.03 -16.36 -2.08
C LYS A 372 -23.79 -17.15 -1.02
N PHE A 373 -23.44 -17.02 0.26
CA PHE A 373 -24.15 -17.72 1.34
C PHE A 373 -25.58 -17.22 1.55
N LYS A 374 -25.86 -15.95 1.22
CA LYS A 374 -27.18 -15.31 1.39
C LYS A 374 -28.15 -15.48 0.21
N LYS A 375 -27.68 -16.04 -0.91
CA LYS A 375 -28.49 -16.31 -2.11
C LYS A 375 -28.91 -17.76 -2.13
#